data_AF-A0A3D4HBV3-F1
#
_entry.id   AF-A0A3D4HBV3-F1
#
_cell.length_a   1.000
_cell.length_b   1.000
_cell.length_c   1.000
_cell.angle_alpha   90.00
_cell.angle_beta   90.00
_cell.angle_gamma   90.00
#
_symmetry.space_group_name_H-M   'P 1'
#
loop_
_entity.id
_entity.type
_entity.pdbx_description
1 polymer ?
#
loop_
_entity_poly.entity_id
_entity_poly.type
_entity_poly.pdbx_seq_one_letter_code
_entity_poly.pdbx_strand_id
1 'polypeptide(L)'
;MTPKKEELKLKKTLSYANGYRELGMFAAALDELSILPEEMASRLETLQMKLAIFFDAKDWAAAECVAKELTIREPADPGNLVNLAFAVRRSQSIAEAKAILTDA
;
A
#
# COMPACT_ATOMS: atom_id res chain seq x y z
N MET A 1 -14.33 12.66 -17.35
CA MET A 1 -14.56 11.30 -17.90
C MET A 1 -15.81 10.74 -17.19
N THR A 2 -16.47 9.67 -17.67
CA THR A 2 -17.64 9.14 -16.94
C THR A 2 -17.19 8.28 -15.77
N PRO A 3 -17.91 8.27 -14.61
CA PRO A 3 -17.50 7.52 -13.41
C PRO A 3 -17.18 6.04 -13.67
N LYS A 4 -17.93 5.41 -14.59
CA LYS A 4 -17.75 4.01 -14.98
C LYS A 4 -16.42 3.75 -15.72
N LYS A 5 -15.93 4.70 -16.50
CA LYS A 5 -14.65 4.58 -17.22
C LYS A 5 -13.46 4.70 -16.28
N GLU A 6 -13.58 5.59 -15.29
CA GLU A 6 -12.57 5.78 -14.23
C GLU A 6 -12.40 4.53 -13.39
N GLU A 7 -13.51 3.94 -12.96
CA GLU A 7 -13.53 2.69 -12.21
C GLU A 7 -12.89 1.53 -12.99
N LEU A 8 -13.18 1.44 -14.29
CA LEU A 8 -12.55 0.44 -15.16
C LEU A 8 -11.05 0.67 -15.33
N LYS A 9 -10.60 1.94 -15.46
CA LYS A 9 -9.19 2.28 -15.56
C LYS A 9 -8.45 1.85 -14.29
N LEU A 10 -8.98 2.18 -13.13
CA LEU A 10 -8.39 1.79 -11.84
C LEU A 10 -8.26 0.26 -11.74
N LYS A 11 -9.35 -0.48 -11.96
CA LYS A 11 -9.35 -1.94 -11.87
C LYS A 11 -8.33 -2.60 -12.79
N LYS A 12 -8.20 -2.11 -14.03
CA LYS A 12 -7.19 -2.61 -14.98
C LYS A 12 -5.77 -2.34 -14.49
N THR A 13 -5.51 -1.12 -14.03
CA THR A 13 -4.18 -0.72 -13.56
C THR A 13 -3.77 -1.55 -12.34
N LEU A 14 -4.68 -1.76 -11.37
CA LEU A 14 -4.42 -2.62 -10.21
C LEU A 14 -4.16 -4.08 -10.61
N SER A 15 -4.88 -4.60 -11.60
CA SER A 15 -4.67 -5.96 -12.12
C SER A 15 -3.28 -6.12 -12.75
N TYR A 16 -2.84 -5.15 -13.56
CA TYR A 16 -1.52 -5.17 -14.18
C TYR A 16 -0.40 -5.00 -13.16
N ALA A 17 -0.55 -4.07 -12.21
CA ALA A 17 0.40 -3.89 -11.12
C ALA A 17 0.56 -5.17 -10.29
N ASN A 18 -0.55 -5.87 -9.99
CA ASN A 18 -0.48 -7.16 -9.29
C ASN A 18 0.23 -8.23 -10.12
N GLY A 19 -0.01 -8.29 -11.44
CA GLY A 19 0.69 -9.21 -12.33
C GLY A 19 2.21 -8.99 -12.33
N TYR A 20 2.66 -7.74 -12.40
CA TYR A 20 4.09 -7.43 -12.28
C TYR A 20 4.65 -7.78 -10.90
N ARG A 21 3.90 -7.49 -9.84
CA ARG A 21 4.26 -7.82 -8.45
C ARG A 21 4.46 -9.33 -8.27
N GLU A 22 3.55 -10.16 -8.75
CA GLU A 22 3.63 -11.63 -8.65
C GLU A 22 4.83 -12.21 -9.40
N LEU A 23 5.32 -11.53 -10.44
CA LEU A 23 6.54 -11.88 -11.17
C LEU A 23 7.82 -11.31 -10.52
N GLY A 24 7.72 -10.61 -9.38
CA GLY A 24 8.84 -9.96 -8.70
C GLY A 24 9.34 -8.67 -9.38
N MET A 25 8.58 -8.14 -10.35
CA MET A 25 8.92 -6.92 -11.10
C MET A 25 8.40 -5.67 -10.38
N PHE A 26 8.91 -5.42 -9.17
CA PHE A 26 8.35 -4.40 -8.27
C PHE A 26 8.42 -2.97 -8.82
N ALA A 27 9.51 -2.60 -9.51
CA ALA A 27 9.61 -1.29 -10.16
C ALA A 27 8.54 -1.11 -11.24
N ALA A 28 8.35 -2.10 -12.11
CA ALA A 28 7.31 -2.06 -13.14
C ALA A 28 5.89 -2.02 -12.54
N ALA A 29 5.67 -2.70 -11.42
CA ALA A 29 4.40 -2.64 -10.70
C ALA A 29 4.12 -1.21 -10.17
N LEU A 30 5.13 -0.51 -9.64
CA LEU A 30 4.99 0.87 -9.17
C LEU A 30 4.83 1.86 -10.34
N ASP A 31 5.55 1.65 -11.44
CA ASP A 31 5.43 2.45 -12.66
C ASP A 31 4.01 2.35 -13.22
N GLU A 32 3.42 1.16 -13.23
CA GLU A 32 2.02 0.95 -13.65
C GLU A 32 1.05 1.77 -12.76
N LEU A 33 1.26 1.80 -11.44
CA LEU A 33 0.42 2.63 -10.55
C LEU A 33 0.65 4.13 -10.75
N SER A 34 1.82 4.56 -11.22
CA SER A 34 2.17 5.98 -11.41
C SER A 34 1.38 6.66 -12.55
N ILE A 35 0.77 5.88 -13.45
CA ILE A 35 -0.05 6.39 -14.57
C ILE A 35 -1.44 6.86 -14.13
N LEU A 36 -1.82 6.58 -12.88
CA LEU A 36 -3.10 6.97 -12.30
C LEU A 36 -3.08 8.47 -11.98
N PRO A 37 -4.17 9.20 -12.29
CA PRO A 37 -4.32 10.57 -11.81
C PRO A 37 -4.40 10.59 -10.28
N GLU A 38 -4.08 11.73 -9.66
CA GLU A 38 -3.94 11.88 -8.21
C GLU A 38 -5.16 11.37 -7.41
N GLU A 39 -6.37 11.62 -7.92
CA GLU A 39 -7.62 11.21 -7.26
C GLU A 39 -7.80 9.68 -7.25
N MET A 40 -7.17 8.96 -8.18
CA MET A 40 -7.15 7.49 -8.19
C MET A 40 -5.93 6.94 -7.45
N ALA A 41 -4.79 7.63 -7.57
CA ALA A 41 -3.54 7.25 -6.90
C ALA A 41 -3.66 7.31 -5.38
N SER A 42 -4.53 8.20 -4.88
CA SER A 42 -4.85 8.35 -3.46
C SER A 42 -5.99 7.45 -2.98
N ARG A 43 -6.64 6.63 -3.82
CA ARG A 43 -7.65 5.68 -3.35
C ARG A 43 -7.03 4.59 -2.50
N LEU A 44 -7.82 4.07 -1.55
CA LEU A 44 -7.39 3.05 -0.59
C LEU A 44 -6.85 1.81 -1.30
N GLU A 45 -7.52 1.35 -2.36
CA GLU A 45 -7.12 0.16 -3.12
C GLU A 45 -5.75 0.34 -3.80
N THR A 46 -5.43 1.55 -4.24
CA THR A 46 -4.11 1.87 -4.81
C THR A 46 -3.03 1.89 -3.74
N LEU A 47 -3.33 2.47 -2.57
CA LEU A 47 -2.42 2.47 -1.42
C LEU A 47 -2.17 1.05 -0.90
N GLN A 48 -3.20 0.21 -0.84
CA GLN A 48 -3.08 -1.21 -0.47
C GLN A 48 -2.20 -1.98 -1.46
N MET A 49 -2.34 -1.75 -2.77
CA MET A 49 -1.46 -2.36 -3.78
C MET A 49 -0.01 -1.89 -3.61
N LYS A 50 0.23 -0.60 -3.37
CA LYS A 50 1.58 -0.08 -3.08
C LYS A 50 2.20 -0.75 -1.86
N LEU A 51 1.43 -0.85 -0.77
CA LEU A 51 1.88 -1.52 0.45
C LEU A 51 2.29 -2.97 0.17
N ALA A 52 1.46 -3.70 -0.58
CA ALA A 52 1.74 -5.09 -0.94
C ALA A 52 2.99 -5.24 -1.81
N ILE A 53 3.20 -4.32 -2.77
CA ILE A 53 4.43 -4.27 -3.57
C ILE A 53 5.65 -4.02 -2.68
N PHE A 54 5.59 -3.06 -1.77
CA PHE A 54 6.72 -2.72 -0.89
C PHE A 54 7.03 -3.84 0.12
N PHE A 55 6.01 -4.55 0.63
CA PHE A 55 6.20 -5.73 1.46
C PHE A 55 6.96 -6.84 0.73
N ASP A 56 6.57 -7.15 -0.51
CA ASP A 56 7.22 -8.20 -1.30
C ASP A 56 8.63 -7.79 -1.74
N ALA A 57 8.81 -6.51 -2.09
CA ALA A 57 10.10 -5.91 -2.40
C ALA A 57 11.03 -5.77 -1.17
N LYS A 58 10.48 -5.92 0.04
CA LYS A 58 11.16 -5.67 1.32
C LYS A 58 11.66 -4.24 1.46
N ASP A 59 11.00 -3.28 0.82
CA ASP A 59 11.26 -1.86 1.00
C ASP A 59 10.49 -1.36 2.23
N TRP A 60 11.08 -1.60 3.40
CA TRP A 60 10.40 -1.36 4.68
C TRP A 60 10.17 0.11 4.98
N ALA A 61 11.04 1.00 4.48
CA ALA A 61 10.87 2.44 4.66
C ALA A 61 9.65 2.95 3.88
N ALA A 62 9.53 2.56 2.60
CA ALA A 62 8.37 2.91 1.80
C ALA A 62 7.09 2.25 2.32
N ALA A 63 7.17 0.98 2.72
CA ALA A 63 6.05 0.26 3.30
C ALA A 63 5.52 0.92 4.59
N GLU A 64 6.42 1.37 5.48
CA GLU A 64 6.04 2.08 6.71
C GLU A 64 5.25 3.36 6.38
N CYS A 65 5.74 4.17 5.44
CA CYS A 65 5.06 5.40 5.03
C CYS A 65 3.64 5.13 4.52
N VAL A 66 3.47 4.12 3.65
CA VAL A 66 2.14 3.79 3.11
C VAL A 66 1.23 3.17 4.18
N ALA A 67 1.76 2.31 5.04
CA ALA A 67 0.97 1.72 6.12
C ALA A 67 0.48 2.77 7.13
N LYS A 68 1.31 3.77 7.47
CA LYS A 68 0.89 4.91 8.30
C LYS A 68 -0.28 5.65 7.67
N GLU A 69 -0.21 5.93 6.38
CA GLU A 69 -1.28 6.62 5.64
C GLU A 69 -2.59 5.81 5.67
N LEU A 70 -2.52 4.50 5.44
CA LEU A 70 -3.69 3.61 5.51
C LEU A 70 -4.31 3.59 6.91
N THR A 71 -3.50 3.52 7.96
CA THR A 71 -3.99 3.59 9.35
C THR A 71 -4.66 4.92 9.67
N ILE A 72 -4.13 6.05 9.17
CA ILE A 72 -4.74 7.38 9.39
C ILE A 72 -6.10 7.47 8.69
N ARG A 73 -6.23 6.90 7.49
CA ARG A 73 -7.46 6.97 6.69
C ARG A 73 -8.55 6.01 7.17
N GLU A 74 -8.15 4.82 7.60
CA GLU A 74 -9.06 3.79 8.10
C GLU A 74 -8.59 3.28 9.47
N PRO A 75 -8.70 4.10 10.53
CA PRO A 75 -8.24 3.73 11.87
C PRO A 75 -9.06 2.60 12.49
N ALA A 76 -10.28 2.38 11.99
CA ALA A 76 -11.17 1.32 12.46
C ALA A 76 -10.86 -0.06 11.85
N ASP A 77 -9.94 -0.17 10.88
CA ASP A 77 -9.49 -1.45 10.33
C ASP A 77 -8.25 -1.95 11.09
N PRO A 78 -8.38 -3.00 11.94
CA PRO A 78 -7.24 -3.55 12.68
C PRO A 78 -6.15 -4.10 11.75
N GLY A 79 -6.48 -4.49 10.52
CA GLY A 79 -5.53 -4.95 9.53
C GLY A 79 -4.48 -3.89 9.18
N ASN A 80 -4.88 -2.61 9.12
CA ASN A 80 -3.96 -1.51 8.85
C ASN A 80 -2.97 -1.31 10.00
N LEU A 81 -3.41 -1.41 11.26
CA LEU A 81 -2.54 -1.34 12.43
C LEU A 81 -1.53 -2.49 12.47
N VAL A 82 -1.96 -3.71 12.17
CA VAL A 82 -1.08 -4.88 12.09
C VAL A 82 -0.03 -4.71 10.99
N ASN A 83 -0.44 -4.24 9.81
CA ASN A 83 0.47 -3.97 8.71
C ASN A 83 1.48 -2.87 9.06
N LEU A 84 1.05 -1.80 9.71
CA LEU A 84 1.92 -0.73 10.17
C LEU A 84 2.95 -1.23 11.20
N ALA A 85 2.50 -1.96 12.22
CA ALA A 85 3.40 -2.55 13.21
C ALA A 85 4.41 -3.52 12.55
N PHE A 86 3.97 -4.30 11.55
CA PHE A 86 4.86 -5.18 10.81
C PHE A 86 5.91 -4.39 10.00
N ALA A 87 5.52 -3.32 9.31
CA ALA A 87 6.45 -2.45 8.59
C ALA A 87 7.48 -1.83 9.54
N VAL A 88 7.02 -1.23 10.64
CA VAL A 88 7.86 -0.59 11.68
C VAL A 88 8.83 -1.57 12.33
N ARG A 89 8.41 -2.82 12.54
CA ARG A 89 9.31 -3.87 13.03
C ARG A 89 10.51 -4.07 12.11
N ARG A 90 10.31 -3.96 10.80
CA ARG A 90 11.33 -4.24 9.78
C ARG A 90 12.19 -3.03 9.45
N SER A 91 11.63 -1.82 9.53
CA SER A 91 12.34 -0.56 9.26
C SER A 91 13.06 -0.02 10.50
N GLN A 92 12.51 -0.25 11.69
CA GLN A 92 13.00 0.32 12.95
C GLN A 92 13.32 -0.77 13.98
N SER A 93 12.34 -1.22 14.76
CA SER A 93 12.55 -2.20 15.82
C SER A 93 11.27 -2.90 16.27
N ILE A 94 11.44 -4.04 16.95
CA ILE A 94 10.33 -4.76 17.59
C ILE A 94 9.68 -3.93 18.71
N ALA A 95 10.45 -3.07 19.40
CA ALA A 95 9.92 -2.25 20.49
C ALA A 95 8.91 -1.21 19.96
N GLU A 96 9.28 -0.49 18.90
CA GLU A 96 8.41 0.49 18.23
C GLU A 96 7.15 -0.17 17.66
N ALA A 97 7.30 -1.35 17.05
CA ALA A 97 6.15 -2.11 16.54
C ALA A 97 5.16 -2.52 17.64
N LYS A 98 5.66 -2.87 18.84
CA LYS A 98 4.80 -3.24 19.97
C LYS A 98 4.01 -2.04 20.48
N ALA A 99 4.64 -0.86 20.58
CA ALA A 99 3.97 0.37 21.01
C ALA A 99 2.74 0.65 20.14
N ILE A 100 2.87 0.49 18.82
CA ILE A 100 1.75 0.68 17.87
C ILE A 100 0.58 -0.26 18.15
N LEU A 101 0.83 -1.49 18.59
CA LEU A 101 -0.23 -2.47 18.86
C LEU A 101 -0.84 -2.35 20.27
N THR A 102 -0.12 -1.74 21.21
CA THR A 102 -0.60 -1.56 22.59
C THR A 102 -1.29 -0.21 22.81
N ASP A 103 -0.97 0.78 22.00
CA ASP A 103 -1.49 2.15 22.11
C ASP A 103 -2.72 2.41 21.20
N ALA A 104 -3.13 1.38 20.43
CA ALA A 104 -4.25 1.44 19.49
C ALA A 104 -5.64 1.26 20.14
#